data_AF-B1I2P5-F1
#
_entry.id   AF-B1I2P5-F1
#
_cell.length_a   1.000
_cell.length_b   1.000
_cell.length_c   1.000
_cell.angle_alpha   90.00
_cell.angle_beta   90.00
_cell.angle_gamma   90.00
#
_symmetry.space_group_name_H-M   'P 1'
#
loop_
_entity.id
_entity.type
_entity.pdbx_description
1 polymer ?
#
loop_
_entity_poly.entity_id
_entity_poly.type
_entity_poly.pdbx_seq_one_letter_code
_entity_poly.pdbx_strand_id
1 'polypeptide(L)' 'MSCSAVRHRFETEREKGLTFERALEIYHDVDGSVSAHLLELAELKKAGDPEAIKHLEDHIAEGEKLLREIRQMKLH' A
#
# COMPACT_ATOMS: atom_id res chain seq x y z
N MET A 1 6.44 1.41 -7.90
CA MET A 1 7.09 0.85 -6.69
C MET A 1 6.23 -0.31 -6.21
N SER A 2 6.80 -1.47 -5.86
CA SER A 2 6.00 -2.57 -5.29
C SER A 2 5.62 -2.27 -3.83
N CYS A 3 4.43 -2.72 -3.40
CA CYS A 3 3.96 -2.58 -2.01
C CYS A 3 4.96 -3.15 -0.99
N SER A 4 5.66 -4.23 -1.35
CA SER A 4 6.74 -4.82 -0.55
C SER A 4 7.92 -3.88 -0.28
N ALA A 5 8.33 -3.08 -1.27
CA ALA A 5 9.43 -2.12 -1.11
C ALA A 5 9.02 -0.95 -0.19
N VAL A 6 7.78 -0.49 -0.31
CA VAL A 6 7.23 0.57 0.54
C VAL A 6 7.09 0.09 1.99
N ARG A 7 6.67 -1.17 2.18
CA ARG A 7 6.61 -1.80 3.50
C ARG A 7 7.98 -1.93 4.15
N HIS A 8 8.99 -2.37 3.41
CA HIS A 8 10.35 -2.47 3.95
C HIS A 8 10.91 -1.10 4.38
N ARG A 9 10.64 -0.05 3.60
CA ARG A 9 10.96 1.34 3.96
C ARG A 9 10.23 1.75 5.24
N PHE A 10 8.93 1.46 5.37
CA PHE A 10 8.17 1.74 6.58
C PHE A 10 8.73 1.06 7.83
N GLU A 11 9.04 -0.24 7.75
CA GLU A 11 9.60 -1.00 8.87
C GLU A 11 10.96 -0.44 9.30
N THR A 12 11.84 -0.14 8.35
CA THR A 12 13.15 0.47 8.59
C THR A 12 13.06 1.83 9.27
N GLU A 13 12.14 2.68 8.81
CA GLU A 13 11.95 4.02 9.35
C GLU A 13 11.29 3.97 10.75
N ARG A 14 10.39 3.00 10.98
CA ARG A 14 9.79 2.76 12.29
C ARG A 14 10.83 2.38 13.35
N GLU A 15 11.83 1.58 13.00
CA GLU A 15 12.94 1.22 13.89
C GLU A 15 13.85 2.42 14.23
N LYS A 16 13.93 3.41 13.34
CA LYS A 16 14.78 4.62 13.50
C LYS A 16 14.08 5.78 14.19
N GLY A 17 12.79 5.65 14.51
CA GLY A 17 11.95 6.74 15.02
C GLY A 17 11.24 7.47 13.88
N LEU A 18 10.24 6.80 13.29
CA LEU A 18 9.43 7.33 12.19
C LEU A 18 8.75 8.64 12.63
N THR A 19 9.07 9.73 11.93
CA THR A 19 8.40 11.02 12.15
C THR A 19 7.01 11.03 11.53
N PHE A 20 6.14 11.92 12.03
CA PHE A 20 4.80 12.11 11.46
C PHE A 20 4.84 12.47 9.96
N GLU A 21 5.75 13.36 9.57
CA GLU A 21 5.95 13.76 8.17
C GLU A 21 6.31 12.56 7.30
N ARG A 22 7.20 11.68 7.79
CA ARG A 22 7.62 10.49 7.06
C ARG A 22 6.50 9.45 6.97
N ALA A 23 5.72 9.29 8.04
CA ALA A 23 4.54 8.43 8.05
C ALA A 23 3.48 8.91 7.04
N LEU A 24 3.27 10.23 6.94
CA LEU A 24 2.36 10.82 5.95
C LEU A 24 2.85 10.64 4.50
N GLU A 25 4.14 10.82 4.24
CA GLU A 25 4.71 10.54 2.92
C GLU A 25 4.45 9.10 2.48
N ILE A 26 4.77 8.14 3.36
CA ILE A 26 4.54 6.71 3.10
C ILE A 26 3.04 6.44 2.91
N TYR A 27 2.19 7.07 3.73
CA TYR A 27 0.74 6.95 3.59
C TYR A 27 0.29 7.38 2.19
N HIS A 28 0.70 8.56 1.72
CA HIS A 28 0.30 9.08 0.42
C HIS A 28 0.85 8.23 -0.74
N ASP A 29 2.09 7.75 -0.63
CA ASP A 29 2.68 6.83 -1.62
C ASP A 29 1.84 5.54 -1.74
N VAL A 30 1.44 4.94 -0.62
CA VAL A 30 0.64 3.71 -0.60
C VAL A 30 -0.79 3.96 -1.08
N ASP A 31 -1.43 5.03 -0.61
CA ASP A 31 -2.82 5.38 -0.97
C ASP A 31 -2.98 5.64 -2.47
N GLY A 32 -2.02 6.35 -3.06
CA GLY A 32 -1.96 6.56 -4.51
C GLY A 32 -1.76 5.26 -5.29
N SER A 33 -0.88 4.39 -4.82
CA SER A 33 -0.63 3.07 -5.42
C SER A 33 -1.87 2.17 -5.37
N VAL A 34 -2.54 2.08 -4.21
CA VAL A 34 -3.78 1.31 -4.03
C VAL A 34 -4.88 1.85 -4.95
N SER A 35 -5.04 3.17 -5.02
CA SER A 35 -6.03 3.81 -5.90
C SER A 35 -5.81 3.48 -7.37
N ALA A 36 -4.55 3.48 -7.83
CA ALA A 36 -4.20 3.09 -9.19
C ALA A 36 -4.52 1.62 -9.47
N HIS A 37 -4.14 0.71 -8.57
CA HIS A 37 -4.44 -0.72 -8.72
C HIS A 37 -5.94 -1.03 -8.67
N LEU A 38 -6.75 -0.29 -7.89
CA LEU A 38 -8.21 -0.46 -7.89
C LEU A 38 -8.84 -0.11 -9.26
N LEU A 39 -8.31 0.91 -9.94
CA LEU A 39 -8.74 1.25 -11.29
C LEU A 39 -8.34 0.17 -12.30
N GLU A 40 -7.10 -0.33 -12.21
CA GLU A 40 -6.61 -1.42 -13.06
C GLU A 40 -7.41 -2.72 -12.84
N LEU A 41 -7.78 -3.02 -11.59
CA LEU A 41 -8.59 -4.19 -11.25
C LEU A 41 -9.98 -4.13 -11.88
N ALA A 42 -10.58 -2.94 -11.94
CA ALA A 42 -11.87 -2.75 -12.58
C ALA A 42 -11.80 -3.04 -14.10
N GLU A 43 -10.68 -2.74 -14.74
CA GLU A 43 -10.46 -3.07 -16.15
C GLU A 43 -10.13 -4.55 -16.36
N LEU A 44 -9.28 -5.14 -15.51
CA LEU A 44 -8.96 -6.58 -15.59
C LEU A 44 -10.18 -7.47 -15.37
N LYS A 45 -11.09 -7.07 -14.47
CA LYS A 45 -12.36 -7.79 -14.25
C LYS A 45 -13.25 -7.82 -15.50
N LYS A 46 -13.15 -6.81 -16.37
CA LYS A 46 -13.84 -6.81 -17.67
C LYS A 46 -13.13 -7.69 -18.70
N ALA A 47 -11.79 -7.75 -18.65
CA ALA A 47 -10.96 -8.54 -19.55
C ALA A 47 -11.01 -10.05 -19.25
N GLY A 48 -11.31 -10.45 -18.00
CA GLY A 48 -11.55 -11.84 -17.62
C GLY A 48 -10.29 -12.68 -17.37
N ASP A 49 -9.19 -12.05 -16.93
CA ASP A 49 -7.96 -12.75 -16.53
C ASP A 49 -7.92 -12.98 -15.01
N PRO A 50 -8.28 -14.18 -14.51
CA PRO A 50 -8.37 -14.45 -13.09
C PRO A 50 -7.01 -14.46 -12.37
N GLU A 51 -5.90 -14.76 -13.05
CA GLU A 51 -4.57 -14.78 -12.43
C GLU A 51 -4.06 -13.35 -12.22
N ALA A 52 -4.21 -12.49 -13.23
CA ALA A 52 -3.88 -11.07 -13.12
C ALA A 52 -4.77 -10.37 -12.08
N ILE A 53 -6.07 -10.69 -12.05
CA ILE A 53 -7.01 -10.20 -11.03
C ILE A 53 -6.54 -10.57 -9.62
N LYS A 54 -6.23 -11.85 -9.40
CA LYS A 54 -5.81 -12.33 -8.08
C LYS A 54 -4.53 -11.65 -7.61
N HIS A 55 -3.53 -11.58 -8.48
CA HIS A 55 -2.26 -10.94 -8.15
C HIS A 55 -2.48 -9.47 -7.76
N LEU A 56 -3.33 -8.75 -8.49
CA LEU A 56 -3.63 -7.35 -8.20
C LEU A 56 -4.43 -7.17 -6.91
N GLU A 57 -5.38 -8.06 -6.62
CA GLU A 57 -6.12 -8.09 -5.35
C GLU A 57 -5.19 -8.32 -4.15
N ASP A 58 -4.18 -9.19 -4.28
CA ASP A 58 -3.16 -9.40 -3.24
C ASP A 58 -2.34 -8.11 -2.98
N HIS A 59 -1.91 -7.39 -4.03
CA HIS A 59 -1.20 -6.10 -3.89
C HIS A 59 -2.06 -5.02 -3.22
N ILE A 60 -3.34 -4.96 -3.55
CA ILE A 60 -4.30 -4.04 -2.92
C ILE A 60 -4.45 -4.38 -1.43
N ALA A 61 -4.64 -5.66 -1.10
CA ALA A 61 -4.82 -6.10 0.28
C ALA A 61 -3.60 -5.79 1.17
N GLU A 62 -2.38 -5.94 0.63
CA GLU A 62 -1.15 -5.54 1.31
C GLU A 62 -1.08 -4.03 1.55
N GLY A 63 -1.40 -3.22 0.53
CA GLY A 63 -1.42 -1.77 0.64
C GLY A 63 -2.43 -1.27 1.66
N GLU A 64 -3.66 -1.79 1.62
CA GLU A 64 -4.70 -1.45 2.60
C GLU A 64 -4.30 -1.83 4.03
N LYS A 65 -3.62 -2.96 4.21
CA LYS A 65 -3.10 -3.36 5.52
C LYS A 65 -2.11 -2.32 6.04
N LEU A 66 -1.17 -1.88 5.21
CA LEU A 66 -0.19 -0.86 5.58
C LEU A 66 -0.86 0.49 5.90
N LEU A 67 -1.87 0.90 5.13
CA LEU A 67 -2.65 2.12 5.43
C LEU A 67 -3.35 2.04 6.78
N ARG A 68 -3.93 0.88 7.12
CA ARG A 68 -4.54 0.66 8.45
C ARG A 68 -3.51 0.74 9.57
N GLU A 69 -2.33 0.14 9.37
CA GLU A 69 -1.24 0.19 10.35
C GLU A 69 -0.78 1.63 10.59
N ILE A 70 -0.56 2.42 9.53
CA ILE A 70 -0.17 3.83 9.64
C ILE A 70 -1.24 4.65 10.36
N ARG A 71 -2.53 4.48 10.03
CA ARG A 71 -3.64 5.19 10.68
C ARG A 71 -3.77 4.88 12.18
N GLN A 72 -3.34 3.69 12.60
CA GLN A 72 -3.38 3.26 14.00
C GLN A 72 -2.12 3.62 14.77
N MET A 73 -1.09 4.16 14.11
CA MET A 73 0.12 4.61 14.80
C MET A 73 -0.22 5.75 15.75
N LYS A 74 0.07 5.52 17.03
CA LYS A 74 0.22 6.61 17.99
C LYS A 74 1.62 7.18 17.78
N LEU A 75 1.69 8.31 17.08
CA LEU A 75 2.93 9.07 16.94
C LEU A 75 3.14 9.81 18.26
N HIS A 76 4.18 9.41 19.00
CA HIS A 76 4.58 9.98 20.27
C HIS A 76 5.59 11.11 20.06
#